data_AF-A0A3N5LZ27-F1
#
_entry.id   AF-A0A3N5LZ27-F1
#
_cell.length_a   1.000
_cell.length_b   1.000
_cell.length_c   1.000
_cell.angle_alpha   90.00
_cell.angle_beta   90.00
_cell.angle_gamma   90.00
#
_symmetry.space_group_name_H-M   'P 1'
#
loop_
_entity.id
_entity.type
_entity.pdbx_description
1 polymer ?
#
loop_
_entity_poly.entity_id
_entity_poly.type
_entity_poly.pdbx_seq_one_letter_code
_entity_poly.pdbx_strand_id
1 'polypeptide(L)'
;MTVNPLAMTIRAKKLGVLIRDARTSTGTSIEDCARALGIPASQFESYERGENSPSLPEMEILAFTLNVPIEHFWENSTLPIRQSSDKKFNPEQLVNLRQRMIGVQIRQSRTEAGLSLEQLAEKSGIPADRLKGYELGEQSIPLPLLETLALALNRPVRDFQDRHGPVGLWVTQQRAMQGFLEMPPDLQAFVSKPVNQPFLELAQRLSEMSVEKLRSVAEGLLEITL
;
A
#
# COMPACT_ATOMS: atom_id res chain seq x y z
N MET A 1 -38.50 -8.66 -22.51
CA MET A 1 -37.27 -9.18 -23.15
C MET A 1 -37.16 -10.66 -22.82
N THR A 2 -37.16 -11.53 -23.82
CA THR A 2 -36.96 -12.98 -23.62
C THR A 2 -35.48 -13.26 -23.40
N VAL A 3 -35.15 -14.03 -22.37
CA VAL A 3 -33.77 -14.40 -22.06
C VAL A 3 -33.26 -15.36 -23.14
N ASN A 4 -32.14 -15.02 -23.80
CA ASN A 4 -31.51 -15.90 -24.78
C ASN A 4 -30.71 -17.00 -24.06
N PRO A 5 -31.10 -18.28 -24.18
CA PRO A 5 -30.48 -19.38 -23.44
C PRO A 5 -29.02 -19.60 -23.82
N LEU A 6 -28.65 -19.39 -25.09
CA LEU A 6 -27.27 -19.50 -25.55
C LEU A 6 -26.39 -18.40 -24.94
N ALA A 7 -26.92 -17.18 -24.85
CA ALA A 7 -26.22 -16.06 -24.22
C ALA A 7 -25.97 -16.31 -22.72
N MET A 8 -26.94 -16.92 -22.01
CA MET A 8 -26.79 -17.31 -20.61
C MET A 8 -25.69 -18.36 -20.43
N THR A 9 -25.66 -19.40 -21.26
CA THR A 9 -24.62 -20.43 -21.19
C THR A 9 -23.22 -19.87 -21.46
N ILE A 10 -23.07 -19.01 -22.48
CA ILE A 10 -21.79 -18.34 -22.76
C ILE A 10 -21.37 -17.48 -21.56
N ARG A 11 -22.31 -16.76 -20.94
CA ARG A 11 -22.03 -15.93 -19.77
C ARG A 11 -21.61 -16.75 -18.55
N ALA A 12 -22.25 -17.90 -18.30
CA ALA A 12 -21.91 -18.82 -17.22
C ALA A 12 -20.50 -19.40 -17.40
N LYS A 13 -20.13 -19.79 -18.63
CA LYS A 13 -18.76 -20.24 -18.95
C LYS A 13 -17.71 -19.16 -18.72
N LYS A 14 -17.98 -17.92 -19.17
CA LYS A 14 -17.10 -16.78 -18.88
C LYS A 14 -16.95 -16.53 -17.38
N LEU A 15 -18.06 -16.58 -16.64
CA LEU A 15 -18.04 -16.40 -15.18
C LEU A 15 -17.16 -17.46 -14.51
N GLY A 16 -17.28 -18.72 -14.90
CA GLY A 16 -16.45 -19.80 -14.38
C GLY A 16 -14.95 -19.58 -14.61
N VAL A 17 -14.58 -19.05 -15.78
CA VAL A 17 -13.18 -18.65 -16.07
C VAL A 17 -12.71 -17.53 -15.14
N LEU A 18 -13.53 -16.50 -14.90
CA LEU A 18 -13.18 -15.40 -14.00
C LEU A 18 -13.04 -15.86 -12.54
N ILE A 19 -13.93 -16.74 -12.06
CA ILE A 19 -13.83 -17.35 -10.72
C ILE A 19 -12.51 -18.09 -10.58
N ARG A 20 -12.15 -18.90 -11.58
CA ARG A 20 -10.90 -19.67 -11.58
C ARG A 20 -9.67 -18.76 -11.63
N ASP A 21 -9.70 -17.70 -12.43
CA ASP A 21 -8.63 -16.70 -12.53
C ASP A 21 -8.40 -16.00 -11.18
N ALA A 22 -9.48 -15.49 -10.55
CA ALA A 22 -9.42 -14.87 -9.23
C ALA A 22 -8.91 -15.83 -8.14
N ARG A 23 -9.36 -17.09 -8.16
CA ARG A 23 -8.91 -18.11 -7.20
C ARG A 23 -7.42 -18.45 -7.38
N THR A 24 -6.98 -18.67 -8.62
CA THR A 24 -5.59 -19.08 -8.88
C THR A 24 -4.60 -17.94 -8.67
N SER A 25 -4.97 -16.70 -9.00
CA SER A 25 -4.15 -15.51 -8.75
C SER A 25 -3.95 -15.21 -7.26
N THR A 26 -4.88 -15.65 -6.40
CA THR A 26 -4.79 -15.49 -4.94
C THR A 26 -4.19 -16.71 -4.24
N GLY A 27 -3.93 -17.81 -4.97
CA GLY A 27 -3.40 -19.05 -4.42
C GLY A 27 -4.40 -19.84 -3.57
N THR A 28 -5.69 -19.53 -3.65
CA THR A 28 -6.74 -20.16 -2.83
C THR A 28 -7.13 -21.54 -3.41
N SER A 29 -7.38 -22.53 -2.55
CA SER A 29 -7.79 -23.87 -3.01
C SER A 29 -9.29 -23.94 -3.35
N ILE A 30 -9.70 -24.97 -4.09
CA ILE A 30 -11.13 -25.23 -4.38
C ILE A 30 -11.88 -25.50 -3.09
N GLU A 31 -11.28 -26.27 -2.18
CA GLU A 31 -11.83 -26.66 -0.89
C GLU A 31 -12.05 -25.45 0.02
N ASP A 32 -11.12 -24.49 -0.01
CA ASP A 32 -11.22 -23.27 0.78
C ASP A 32 -12.36 -22.37 0.28
N CYS A 33 -12.50 -22.19 -1.04
CA CYS A 33 -13.63 -21.47 -1.62
C CYS A 33 -14.98 -22.15 -1.33
N ALA A 34 -15.04 -23.49 -1.48
CA ALA A 34 -16.24 -24.25 -1.19
C ALA A 34 -16.65 -24.15 0.29
N ARG A 35 -15.65 -24.21 1.20
CA ARG A 35 -15.87 -24.03 2.64
C ARG A 35 -16.37 -22.62 2.98
N ALA A 36 -15.82 -21.58 2.35
CA ALA A 36 -16.27 -20.21 2.55
C ALA A 36 -17.74 -20.01 2.17
N LEU A 37 -18.20 -20.72 1.14
CA LEU A 37 -19.60 -20.72 0.69
C LEU A 37 -20.51 -21.69 1.43
N GLY A 38 -19.96 -22.60 2.24
CA GLY A 38 -20.73 -23.66 2.88
C GLY A 38 -21.30 -24.69 1.90
N ILE A 39 -20.63 -24.91 0.75
CA ILE A 39 -21.06 -25.84 -0.30
C ILE A 39 -20.05 -26.99 -0.50
N PRO A 40 -20.44 -28.11 -1.13
CA PRO A 40 -19.50 -29.16 -1.52
C PRO A 40 -18.49 -28.68 -2.59
N ALA A 41 -17.26 -29.19 -2.54
CA ALA A 41 -16.22 -28.87 -3.53
C ALA A 41 -16.67 -29.16 -4.98
N SER A 42 -17.41 -30.23 -5.21
CA SER A 42 -17.98 -30.57 -6.53
C SER A 42 -18.95 -29.51 -7.07
N GLN A 43 -19.70 -28.85 -6.19
CA GLN A 43 -20.57 -27.73 -6.57
C GLN A 43 -19.73 -26.51 -6.96
N PHE A 44 -18.69 -26.20 -6.19
CA PHE A 44 -17.77 -25.11 -6.54
C PHE A 44 -17.06 -25.35 -7.88
N GLU A 45 -16.58 -26.57 -8.13
CA GLU A 45 -15.99 -26.92 -9.44
C GLU A 45 -16.99 -26.73 -10.58
N SER A 46 -18.28 -27.03 -10.36
CA SER A 46 -19.33 -26.80 -11.36
C SER A 46 -19.51 -25.31 -11.68
N TYR A 47 -19.21 -24.42 -10.73
CA TYR A 47 -19.13 -22.97 -10.97
C TYR A 47 -17.95 -22.61 -11.88
N GLU A 48 -16.73 -23.11 -11.59
CA GLU A 48 -15.56 -22.85 -12.45
C GLU A 48 -15.71 -23.44 -13.86
N ARG A 49 -16.42 -24.56 -13.98
CA ARG A 49 -16.76 -25.17 -15.28
C ARG A 49 -17.90 -24.43 -15.99
N GLY A 50 -18.61 -23.50 -15.34
CA GLY A 50 -19.78 -22.82 -15.89
C GLY A 50 -20.95 -23.76 -16.21
N GLU A 51 -21.08 -24.85 -15.47
CA GLU A 51 -22.23 -25.78 -15.51
C GLU A 51 -23.36 -25.25 -14.64
N ASN A 52 -23.01 -24.76 -13.46
CA ASN A 52 -23.87 -23.97 -12.58
C ASN A 52 -23.27 -22.56 -12.45
N SER A 53 -24.02 -21.64 -11.85
CA SER A 53 -23.52 -20.31 -11.51
C SER A 53 -23.87 -19.99 -10.07
N PRO A 54 -22.97 -19.35 -9.32
CA PRO A 54 -23.27 -18.84 -8.00
C PRO A 54 -24.33 -17.75 -8.08
N SER A 55 -25.14 -17.66 -7.03
CA SER A 55 -26.01 -16.51 -6.77
C SER A 55 -25.17 -15.26 -6.44
N LEU A 56 -25.81 -14.09 -6.43
CA LEU A 56 -25.13 -12.85 -6.07
C LEU A 56 -24.53 -12.89 -4.65
N PRO A 57 -25.23 -13.35 -3.59
CA PRO A 57 -24.62 -13.49 -2.26
C PRO A 57 -23.43 -14.44 -2.22
N GLU A 58 -23.49 -15.57 -2.94
CA GLU A 58 -22.33 -16.46 -3.07
C GLU A 58 -21.17 -15.75 -3.78
N MET A 59 -21.45 -14.95 -4.82
CA MET A 59 -20.44 -14.16 -5.51
C MET A 59 -19.83 -13.07 -4.62
N GLU A 60 -20.63 -12.40 -3.79
CA GLU A 60 -20.16 -11.41 -2.80
C GLU A 60 -19.20 -12.05 -1.79
N ILE A 61 -19.56 -13.23 -1.26
CA ILE A 61 -18.70 -14.00 -0.35
C ILE A 61 -17.42 -14.44 -1.04
N LEU A 62 -17.48 -14.86 -2.31
CA LEU A 62 -16.28 -15.20 -3.08
C LEU A 62 -15.38 -13.99 -3.31
N ALA A 63 -15.94 -12.85 -3.71
CA ALA A 63 -15.18 -11.61 -3.90
C ALA A 63 -14.46 -11.19 -2.61
N PHE A 64 -15.17 -11.24 -1.49
CA PHE A 64 -14.62 -11.00 -0.16
C PHE A 64 -13.49 -11.99 0.20
N THR A 65 -13.74 -13.29 0.02
CA THR A 65 -12.79 -14.37 0.34
C THR A 65 -11.51 -14.28 -0.49
N LEU A 66 -11.66 -13.95 -1.77
CA LEU A 66 -10.54 -13.84 -2.72
C LEU A 66 -9.90 -12.44 -2.71
N ASN A 67 -10.43 -11.49 -1.92
CA ASN A 67 -9.96 -10.11 -1.86
C ASN A 67 -9.86 -9.44 -3.25
N VAL A 68 -10.90 -9.65 -4.07
CA VAL A 68 -11.05 -9.04 -5.40
C VAL A 68 -12.30 -8.15 -5.42
N PRO A 69 -12.29 -7.00 -6.13
CA PRO A 69 -13.49 -6.20 -6.32
C PRO A 69 -14.59 -7.05 -6.95
N ILE A 70 -15.83 -6.86 -6.50
CA ILE A 70 -16.95 -7.65 -6.97
C ILE A 70 -17.07 -7.46 -8.49
N GLU A 71 -16.94 -6.23 -8.98
CA GLU A 71 -17.05 -5.79 -10.38
C GLU A 71 -16.20 -6.63 -11.36
N HIS A 72 -15.10 -7.21 -10.89
CA HIS A 72 -14.29 -8.17 -11.66
C HIS A 72 -15.15 -9.26 -12.31
N PHE A 73 -16.18 -9.75 -11.61
CA PHE A 73 -17.04 -10.82 -12.10
C PHE A 73 -18.14 -10.34 -13.05
N TRP A 74 -18.35 -9.03 -13.21
CA TRP A 74 -19.32 -8.41 -14.11
C TRP A 74 -18.69 -8.08 -15.45
N GLU A 75 -17.40 -7.72 -15.46
CA GLU A 75 -16.68 -7.32 -16.66
C GLU A 75 -16.32 -8.52 -17.56
N ASN A 76 -16.03 -8.24 -18.84
CA ASN A 76 -15.50 -9.23 -19.77
C ASN A 76 -13.95 -9.36 -19.69
N SER A 77 -13.32 -8.69 -18.72
CA SER A 77 -11.87 -8.65 -18.53
C SER A 77 -11.48 -9.63 -17.42
N THR A 78 -10.55 -10.54 -17.71
CA THR A 78 -9.76 -11.21 -16.68
C THR A 78 -9.07 -10.15 -15.83
N LEU A 79 -8.74 -10.47 -14.56
CA LEU A 79 -7.93 -9.53 -13.79
C LEU A 79 -6.70 -9.20 -14.64
N PRO A 80 -6.31 -7.92 -14.79
CA PRO A 80 -4.94 -7.69 -15.18
C PRO A 80 -4.15 -8.48 -14.14
N ILE A 81 -3.39 -9.50 -14.58
CA ILE A 81 -2.41 -10.18 -13.74
C ILE A 81 -1.81 -9.04 -12.95
N ARG A 82 -2.08 -8.99 -11.64
CA ARG A 82 -1.52 -7.93 -10.80
C ARG A 82 -0.05 -8.10 -11.11
N GLN A 83 0.48 -7.21 -11.93
CA GLN A 83 1.89 -6.99 -11.99
C GLN A 83 2.10 -6.39 -10.61
N SER A 84 2.19 -7.27 -9.59
CA SER A 84 3.26 -7.15 -8.63
C SER A 84 4.40 -6.70 -9.50
N SER A 85 4.84 -5.48 -9.25
CA SER A 85 5.97 -4.90 -9.92
C SER A 85 7.12 -5.85 -9.64
N ASP A 86 7.20 -6.92 -10.42
CA ASP A 86 8.17 -8.00 -10.45
C ASP A 86 9.41 -7.42 -11.14
N LYS A 87 9.78 -6.21 -10.76
CA LYS A 87 11.18 -5.93 -10.59
C LYS A 87 11.60 -6.92 -9.53
N LYS A 88 12.06 -8.10 -9.98
CA LYS A 88 12.75 -9.11 -9.18
C LYS A 88 14.01 -8.44 -8.66
N PHE A 89 13.86 -7.62 -7.63
CA PHE A 89 14.98 -7.10 -6.89
C PHE A 89 15.56 -8.30 -6.14
N ASN A 90 16.86 -8.51 -6.26
CA ASN A 90 17.53 -9.47 -5.40
C ASN A 90 17.45 -8.93 -3.96
N PRO A 91 16.74 -9.59 -3.02
CA PRO A 91 16.56 -9.09 -1.66
C PRO A 91 17.88 -8.83 -0.95
N GLU A 92 18.89 -9.67 -1.20
CA GLU A 92 20.22 -9.54 -0.60
C GLU A 92 20.92 -8.26 -1.06
N GLN A 93 20.87 -7.95 -2.37
CA GLN A 93 21.44 -6.72 -2.90
C GLN A 93 20.74 -5.47 -2.35
N LEU A 94 19.41 -5.53 -2.20
CA LEU A 94 18.63 -4.43 -1.65
C LEU A 94 18.98 -4.18 -0.18
N VAL A 95 19.05 -5.24 0.64
CA VAL A 95 19.43 -5.15 2.05
C VAL A 95 20.83 -4.57 2.19
N ASN A 96 21.80 -5.09 1.43
CA ASN A 96 23.19 -4.60 1.47
C ASN A 96 23.30 -3.12 1.06
N LEU A 97 22.59 -2.71 0.01
CA LEU A 97 22.56 -1.31 -0.42
C LEU A 97 21.98 -0.41 0.68
N ARG A 98 20.85 -0.82 1.28
CA ARG A 98 20.21 -0.07 2.36
C ARG A 98 21.07 0.01 3.60
N GLN A 99 21.77 -1.06 3.96
CA GLN A 99 22.69 -1.07 5.09
C GLN A 99 23.80 -0.01 4.93
N ARG A 100 24.41 0.05 3.75
CA ARG A 100 25.43 1.07 3.44
C ARG A 100 24.88 2.50 3.50
N MET A 101 23.68 2.72 2.96
CA MET A 101 23.02 4.03 3.02
C MET A 101 22.74 4.46 4.47
N ILE A 102 22.27 3.55 5.33
CA ILE A 102 22.03 3.84 6.75
C ILE A 102 23.35 4.18 7.45
N GLY A 103 24.43 3.44 7.17
CA GLY A 103 25.77 3.75 7.69
C GLY A 103 26.23 5.17 7.33
N VAL A 104 26.06 5.56 6.06
CA VAL A 104 26.37 6.92 5.59
C VAL A 104 25.52 7.97 6.30
N GLN A 105 24.23 7.73 6.49
CA GLN A 105 23.33 8.65 7.20
C GLN A 105 23.69 8.82 8.67
N ILE A 106 24.12 7.76 9.36
CA ILE A 106 24.62 7.83 10.74
C ILE A 106 25.89 8.66 10.79
N ARG A 107 26.85 8.38 9.90
CA ARG A 107 28.09 9.14 9.81
C ARG A 107 27.81 10.63 9.58
N GLN A 108 26.93 10.94 8.63
CA GLN A 108 26.52 12.31 8.33
C GLN A 108 25.90 12.96 9.57
N SER A 109 24.93 12.31 10.20
CA SER A 109 24.25 12.83 11.40
C SER A 109 25.22 13.06 12.56
N ARG A 110 26.19 12.17 12.75
CA ARG A 110 27.26 12.32 13.75
C ARG A 110 28.15 13.52 13.44
N THR A 111 28.56 13.69 12.19
CA THR A 111 29.39 14.83 11.78
C THR A 111 28.65 16.16 11.87
N GLU A 112 27.36 16.20 11.52
CA GLU A 112 26.51 17.39 11.67
C GLU A 112 26.31 17.76 13.15
N ALA A 113 26.27 16.76 14.04
CA ALA A 113 26.25 16.95 15.48
C ALA A 113 27.62 17.31 16.09
N GLY A 114 28.69 17.38 15.28
CA GLY A 114 30.05 17.70 15.73
C GLY A 114 30.69 16.65 16.62
N LEU A 115 30.23 15.39 16.57
CA LEU A 115 30.68 14.31 17.45
C LEU A 115 31.82 13.49 16.82
N SER A 116 32.82 13.14 17.61
CA SER A 116 33.78 12.07 17.26
C SER A 116 33.12 10.68 17.39
N LEU A 117 33.79 9.64 16.87
CA LEU A 117 33.32 8.26 17.02
C LEU A 117 33.31 7.83 18.50
N GLU A 118 34.33 8.26 19.26
CA GLU A 118 34.48 7.97 20.70
C GLU A 118 33.37 8.64 21.52
N GLN A 119 33.03 9.89 21.17
CA GLN A 119 31.93 10.61 21.83
C GLN A 119 30.57 9.96 21.52
N LEU A 120 30.35 9.49 20.29
CA LEU A 120 29.14 8.75 19.97
C LEU A 120 29.12 7.38 20.66
N ALA A 121 30.26 6.72 20.78
CA ALA A 121 30.41 5.45 21.48
C ALA A 121 30.02 5.58 22.95
N GLU A 122 30.53 6.61 23.62
CA GLU A 122 30.19 6.92 25.02
C GLU A 122 28.70 7.22 25.19
N LYS A 123 28.11 8.04 24.31
CA LYS A 123 26.69 8.38 24.36
C LYS A 123 25.75 7.20 24.09
N SER A 124 26.12 6.33 23.16
CA SER A 124 25.26 5.21 22.71
C SER A 124 25.52 3.91 23.48
N GLY A 125 26.63 3.81 24.22
CA GLY A 125 27.08 2.56 24.83
C GLY A 125 27.58 1.52 23.81
N ILE A 126 27.83 1.92 22.56
CA ILE A 126 28.29 1.02 21.48
C ILE A 126 29.79 1.24 21.25
N PRO A 127 30.64 0.20 21.24
CA PRO A 127 32.07 0.35 21.01
C PRO A 127 32.40 1.09 19.70
N ALA A 128 33.42 1.97 19.73
CA ALA A 128 33.80 2.80 18.58
C ALA A 128 34.16 1.98 17.33
N ASP A 129 34.82 0.83 17.48
CA ASP A 129 35.12 -0.07 16.36
C ASP A 129 33.87 -0.63 15.68
N ARG A 130 32.83 -0.92 16.48
CA ARG A 130 31.54 -1.40 15.99
C ARG A 130 30.78 -0.28 15.27
N LEU A 131 30.81 0.94 15.82
CA LEU A 131 30.27 2.13 15.16
C LEU A 131 30.96 2.39 13.81
N LYS A 132 32.28 2.23 13.74
CA LYS A 132 33.03 2.37 12.50
C LYS A 132 32.57 1.35 11.46
N GLY A 133 32.41 0.09 11.83
CA GLY A 133 31.87 -0.95 10.94
C GLY A 133 30.46 -0.65 10.46
N TYR A 134 29.62 -0.04 11.30
CA TYR A 134 28.29 0.43 10.94
C TYR A 134 28.32 1.60 9.95
N GLU A 135 29.13 2.63 10.19
CA GLU A 135 29.25 3.80 9.32
C GLU A 135 29.82 3.47 7.94
N LEU A 136 30.68 2.45 7.85
CA LEU A 136 31.22 1.94 6.59
C LEU A 136 30.25 0.99 5.86
N GLY A 137 29.20 0.53 6.55
CA GLY A 137 28.26 -0.47 6.02
C GLY A 137 28.84 -1.87 5.92
N GLU A 138 29.95 -2.15 6.61
CA GLU A 138 30.60 -3.46 6.68
C GLU A 138 29.85 -4.41 7.63
N GLN A 139 29.15 -3.85 8.62
CA GLN A 139 28.31 -4.60 9.55
C GLN A 139 26.86 -4.12 9.46
N SER A 140 25.93 -5.07 9.58
CA SER A 140 24.50 -4.78 9.69
C SER A 140 24.17 -4.17 11.05
N ILE A 141 23.34 -3.13 11.07
CA ILE A 141 22.91 -2.48 12.32
C ILE A 141 21.58 -3.09 12.76
N PRO A 142 21.52 -3.81 13.89
CA PRO A 142 20.25 -4.25 14.48
C PRO A 142 19.35 -3.05 14.79
N LEU A 143 18.04 -3.18 14.53
CA LEU A 143 17.09 -2.09 14.74
C LEU A 143 17.14 -1.48 16.16
N PRO A 144 17.21 -2.25 17.27
CA PRO A 144 17.33 -1.65 18.60
C PRO A 144 18.60 -0.81 18.78
N LEU A 145 19.71 -1.19 18.13
CA LEU A 145 20.94 -0.39 18.16
C LEU A 145 20.82 0.85 17.28
N LEU A 146 20.08 0.77 16.16
CA LEU A 146 19.76 1.94 15.35
C LEU A 146 18.89 2.94 16.12
N GLU A 147 17.93 2.47 16.93
CA GLU A 147 17.10 3.31 17.81
C GLU A 147 17.96 4.03 18.86
N THR A 148 18.88 3.32 19.51
CA THR A 148 19.84 3.91 20.46
C THR A 148 20.71 4.97 19.78
N LEU A 149 21.19 4.71 18.57
CA LEU A 149 21.99 5.67 17.81
C LEU A 149 21.18 6.90 17.39
N ALA A 150 19.96 6.69 16.92
CA ALA A 150 19.04 7.76 16.56
C ALA A 150 18.79 8.68 17.77
N LEU A 151 18.51 8.10 18.94
CA LEU A 151 18.33 8.83 20.19
C LEU A 151 19.60 9.61 20.57
N ALA A 152 20.78 8.98 20.54
CA ALA A 152 22.06 9.63 20.86
C ALA A 152 22.42 10.79 19.91
N LEU A 153 21.94 10.71 18.67
CA LEU A 153 22.11 11.73 17.62
C LEU A 153 20.97 12.76 17.60
N ASN A 154 20.00 12.65 18.52
CA ASN A 154 18.79 13.48 18.57
C ASN A 154 18.03 13.51 17.23
N ARG A 155 17.91 12.34 16.58
CA ARG A 155 17.17 12.12 15.34
C ARG A 155 16.06 11.10 15.59
N PRO A 156 14.88 11.24 14.97
CA PRO A 156 13.89 10.17 15.00
C PRO A 156 14.37 8.99 14.14
N VAL A 157 14.20 7.76 14.60
CA VAL A 157 14.63 6.54 13.87
C VAL A 157 14.03 6.45 12.44
N ARG A 158 12.86 7.07 12.23
CA ARG A 158 12.20 7.17 10.93
C ARG A 158 13.01 7.91 9.87
N ASP A 159 13.99 8.72 10.25
CA ASP A 159 14.86 9.43 9.29
C ASP A 159 15.77 8.47 8.53
N PHE A 160 16.05 7.29 9.09
CA PHE A 160 16.84 6.24 8.45
C PHE A 160 15.99 5.28 7.60
N GLN A 161 14.66 5.44 7.55
CA GLN A 161 13.78 4.60 6.73
C GLN A 161 13.99 4.86 5.23
N ASP A 162 13.75 3.82 4.42
CA ASP A 162 13.73 4.00 2.97
C ASP A 162 12.57 4.92 2.56
N ARG A 163 12.84 5.93 1.74
CA ARG A 163 11.84 6.89 1.22
C ARG A 163 11.68 6.83 -0.29
N HIS A 164 12.64 6.27 -1.01
CA HIS A 164 12.71 6.36 -2.48
C HIS A 164 12.83 5.00 -3.16
N GLY A 165 13.29 3.98 -2.44
CA GLY A 165 13.34 2.61 -2.96
C GLY A 165 11.95 1.99 -3.05
N PRO A 166 11.85 0.82 -3.72
CA PRO A 166 10.58 0.13 -3.93
C PRO A 166 9.88 -0.20 -2.61
N VAL A 167 10.64 -0.53 -1.56
CA VAL A 167 10.09 -0.81 -0.22
C VAL A 167 9.63 0.49 0.46
N GLY A 168 10.42 1.57 0.37
CA GLY A 168 10.02 2.87 0.91
C GLY A 168 8.74 3.44 0.29
N LEU A 169 8.58 3.30 -1.03
CA LEU A 169 7.36 3.68 -1.74
C LEU A 169 6.15 2.85 -1.25
N TRP A 170 6.32 1.54 -1.07
CA TRP A 170 5.28 0.67 -0.53
C TRP A 170 4.86 1.08 0.90
N VAL A 171 5.82 1.35 1.79
CA VAL A 171 5.53 1.83 3.16
C VAL A 171 4.78 3.16 3.12
N THR A 172 5.17 4.06 2.21
CA THR A 172 4.51 5.37 2.05
C THR A 172 3.07 5.21 1.58
N GLN A 173 2.82 4.32 0.61
CA GLN A 173 1.47 4.00 0.16
C GLN A 173 0.63 3.38 1.27
N GLN A 174 1.19 2.47 2.06
CA GLN A 174 0.48 1.85 3.18
C GLN A 174 0.05 2.89 4.22
N ARG A 175 0.94 3.82 4.59
CA ARG A 175 0.61 4.92 5.51
C ARG A 175 -0.47 5.85 4.95
N ALA A 176 -0.39 6.19 3.67
CA ALA A 176 -1.40 7.02 3.01
C ALA A 176 -2.78 6.33 3.02
N MET A 177 -2.81 5.02 2.73
CA MET A 177 -4.02 4.22 2.80
C MET A 177 -4.58 4.15 4.23
N GLN A 178 -3.73 3.94 5.23
CA GLN A 178 -4.16 3.95 6.62
C GLN A 178 -4.77 5.30 7.01
N GLY A 179 -4.10 6.41 6.68
CA GLY A 179 -4.63 7.75 6.93
C GLY A 179 -5.98 8.00 6.22
N PHE A 180 -6.16 7.46 5.01
CA PHE A 180 -7.45 7.51 4.32
C PHE A 180 -8.54 6.74 5.07
N LEU A 181 -8.24 5.52 5.54
CA LEU A 181 -9.19 4.67 6.28
C LEU A 181 -9.57 5.24 7.65
N GLU A 182 -8.70 6.06 8.25
CA GLU A 182 -8.95 6.76 9.52
C GLU A 182 -9.84 8.02 9.35
N MET A 183 -10.08 8.49 8.12
CA MET A 183 -10.96 9.64 7.88
C MET A 183 -12.44 9.32 8.21
N PRO A 184 -13.26 10.33 8.55
CA PRO A 184 -14.71 10.18 8.64
C PRO A 184 -15.33 9.56 7.36
N PRO A 185 -16.32 8.65 7.47
CA PRO A 185 -16.93 7.98 6.30
C PRO A 185 -17.44 8.94 5.22
N ASP A 186 -18.02 10.07 5.62
CA ASP A 186 -18.52 11.08 4.68
C ASP A 186 -17.38 11.72 3.88
N LEU A 187 -16.22 11.94 4.51
CA LEU A 187 -15.04 12.45 3.82
C LEU A 187 -14.45 11.39 2.88
N GLN A 188 -14.36 10.14 3.30
CA GLN A 188 -13.94 9.04 2.43
C GLN A 188 -14.84 8.98 1.18
N ALA A 189 -16.16 8.99 1.37
CA ALA A 189 -17.13 8.99 0.27
C ALA A 189 -17.04 10.24 -0.61
N PHE A 190 -16.71 11.40 -0.04
CA PHE A 190 -16.50 12.63 -0.81
C PHE A 190 -15.25 12.53 -1.69
N VAL A 191 -14.10 12.13 -1.12
CA VAL A 191 -12.83 12.12 -1.87
C VAL A 191 -12.77 11.01 -2.93
N SER A 192 -13.52 9.91 -2.75
CA SER A 192 -13.55 8.79 -3.70
C SER A 192 -14.35 9.07 -4.98
N LYS A 193 -15.09 10.19 -5.06
CA LYS A 193 -15.89 10.54 -6.24
C LYS A 193 -15.04 11.33 -7.25
N PRO A 194 -14.87 10.87 -8.50
CA PRO A 194 -14.07 11.59 -9.50
C PRO A 194 -14.56 13.02 -9.77
N VAL A 195 -15.88 13.25 -9.73
CA VAL A 195 -16.48 14.58 -9.89
C VAL A 195 -16.01 15.59 -8.82
N ASN A 196 -15.51 15.11 -7.68
CA ASN A 196 -15.05 15.98 -6.61
C ASN A 196 -13.58 16.40 -6.73
N GLN A 197 -12.84 15.86 -7.71
CA GLN A 197 -11.43 16.20 -7.93
C GLN A 197 -11.18 17.73 -7.99
N PRO A 198 -11.99 18.56 -8.69
CA PRO A 198 -11.78 20.01 -8.72
C PRO A 198 -11.86 20.67 -7.32
N PHE A 199 -12.70 20.17 -6.41
CA PHE A 199 -12.77 20.69 -5.04
C PHE A 199 -11.52 20.33 -4.24
N LEU A 200 -10.97 19.13 -4.44
CA LEU A 200 -9.74 18.69 -3.77
C LEU A 200 -8.54 19.49 -4.27
N GLU A 201 -8.43 19.72 -5.58
CA GLU A 201 -7.39 20.57 -6.16
C GLU A 201 -7.48 22.01 -5.65
N LEU A 202 -8.70 22.55 -5.52
CA LEU A 202 -8.91 23.87 -4.93
C LEU A 202 -8.48 23.91 -3.47
N ALA A 203 -8.89 22.93 -2.65
CA ALA A 203 -8.50 22.83 -1.25
C ALA A 203 -6.98 22.74 -1.08
N GLN A 204 -6.31 21.95 -1.94
CA GLN A 204 -4.85 21.87 -1.97
C GLN A 204 -4.22 23.22 -2.26
N ARG A 205 -4.64 23.91 -3.32
CA ARG A 205 -4.11 25.25 -3.67
C ARG A 205 -4.31 26.24 -2.54
N LEU A 206 -5.49 26.25 -1.91
CA LEU A 206 -5.77 27.13 -0.77
C LEU A 206 -4.83 26.84 0.41
N SER A 207 -4.53 25.57 0.69
CA SER A 207 -3.64 25.19 1.80
C SER A 207 -2.18 25.63 1.61
N GLU A 208 -1.76 25.86 0.37
CA GLU A 208 -0.41 26.30 0.02
C GLU A 208 -0.25 27.83 0.00
N MET A 209 -1.36 28.58 0.15
CA MET A 209 -1.36 30.05 0.12
C MET A 209 -0.95 30.65 1.47
N SER A 210 -0.37 31.86 1.43
CA SER A 210 -0.12 32.63 2.66
C SER A 210 -1.44 33.12 3.27
N VAL A 211 -1.41 33.38 4.58
CA VAL A 211 -2.60 33.82 5.34
C VAL A 211 -3.18 35.10 4.77
N GLU A 212 -2.34 36.03 4.31
CA GLU A 212 -2.77 37.30 3.71
C GLU A 212 -3.55 37.07 2.41
N LYS A 213 -3.05 36.18 1.54
CA LYS A 213 -3.72 35.85 0.28
C LYS A 213 -5.04 35.11 0.51
N LEU A 214 -5.12 34.25 1.53
CA LEU A 214 -6.36 33.59 1.90
C LEU A 214 -7.42 34.59 2.37
N ARG A 215 -7.03 35.59 3.18
CA ARG A 215 -7.94 36.66 3.61
C ARG A 215 -8.47 37.49 2.44
N SER A 216 -7.61 37.89 1.50
CA SER A 216 -8.06 38.66 0.35
C SER A 216 -9.05 37.88 -0.54
N VAL A 217 -8.86 36.56 -0.68
CA VAL A 217 -9.82 35.71 -1.39
C VAL A 217 -11.15 35.63 -0.64
N ALA A 218 -11.12 35.50 0.69
CA ALA A 218 -12.34 35.46 1.51
C ALA A 218 -13.11 36.79 1.47
N GLU A 219 -12.41 37.93 1.53
CA GLU A 219 -13.01 39.27 1.39
C GLU A 219 -13.66 39.44 0.01
N GLY A 220 -12.96 39.05 -1.06
CA GLY A 220 -13.53 39.09 -2.41
C GLY A 220 -14.76 38.19 -2.59
N LEU A 221 -14.82 37.04 -1.93
CA LEU A 221 -16.01 36.16 -1.94
C LEU A 221 -17.18 36.75 -1.16
N LEU A 222 -16.91 37.45 -0.05
CA LEU A 222 -17.93 38.15 0.75
C LEU A 222 -18.54 39.32 -0.04
N GLU A 223 -17.73 40.10 -0.76
CA GLU A 223 -18.20 41.24 -1.56
C GLU A 223 -19.12 40.83 -2.72
N ILE A 224 -18.92 39.65 -3.32
CA ILE A 224 -19.77 39.16 -4.42
C ILE A 224 -21.03 38.41 -3.95
N THR A 225 -21.14 38.11 -2.66
CA THR A 225 -22.29 37.37 -2.08
C THR A 225 -23.23 38.26 -1.26
N LEU A 226 -22.90 39.55 -1.11
CA LEU A 226 -23.73 40.61 -0.53
C LEU A 226 -24.41 41.45 -1.62
#